data_AF-A0A4Q0VL08-F1
#
_entry.id   AF-A0A4Q0VL08-F1
#
_cell.length_a   1.000
_cell.length_b   1.000
_cell.length_c   1.000
_cell.angle_alpha   90.00
_cell.angle_beta   90.00
_cell.angle_gamma   90.00
#
_symmetry.space_group_name_H-M   'P 1'
#
loop_
_entity.id
_entity.type
_entity.pdbx_description
1 polymer ?
#
loop_
_entity_poly.entity_id
_entity_poly.type
_entity_poly.pdbx_seq_one_letter_code
_entity_poly.pdbx_strand_id
1 'polypeptide(L)'
;MKQVKHLGRLLGSVLFIILVVVAALTYWHPGTRTLQTEKQSNQRTHVRIVALGDSLTAGVGDQQQKGGYPGRLATKIRRTEHVKVTMHNYGVAGDRSDQIEKRLVTSQPMQHQVKRAQAITLTVGGNDLLQTLTQNVTISQQSKLTSQLTRAEHAYTKKLTHLLAAIRKYNPHAPIYLYTIYNPIYVYFANLPQITNAVDDWNATTKATVRHQKALYVVDINRALSVGQYKSITQQAKLKRAAQESNNGKLSAQNFQKQILASNTHDELNYYLSTADHFHPNAKGYRLMTRKLFAKMQAHPQWLEK
;
A
#
# COMPACT_ATOMS: atom_id res chain seq x y z
N MET A 1 1.82 65.42 71.93
CA MET A 1 1.01 64.65 70.96
C MET A 1 1.16 65.07 69.47
N LYS A 2 2.19 65.86 69.07
CA LYS A 2 2.39 66.25 67.64
C LYS A 2 3.37 65.35 66.85
N GLN A 3 4.32 64.68 67.50
CA GLN A 3 5.32 63.87 66.77
C GLN A 3 4.80 62.51 66.27
N VAL A 4 3.80 61.92 66.93
CA VAL A 4 3.22 60.61 66.52
C VAL A 4 2.45 60.71 65.19
N LYS A 5 1.85 61.88 64.87
CA LYS A 5 1.10 62.09 63.61
C LYS A 5 2.01 62.16 62.37
N HIS A 6 3.26 62.61 62.52
CA HIS A 6 4.21 62.66 61.40
C HIS A 6 4.81 61.29 61.07
N LEU A 7 5.06 60.46 62.09
CA LEU A 7 5.59 59.11 61.88
C LEU A 7 4.58 58.19 61.17
N GLY A 8 3.30 58.28 61.53
CA GLY A 8 2.23 57.52 60.85
C GLY A 8 2.02 57.94 59.38
N ARG A 9 2.19 59.23 59.06
CA ARG A 9 2.15 59.70 57.67
C ARG A 9 3.37 59.24 56.88
N LEU A 10 4.56 59.27 57.46
CA LEU A 10 5.79 58.81 56.79
C LEU A 10 5.75 57.30 56.49
N LEU A 11 5.29 56.50 57.46
CA LEU A 11 5.10 55.06 57.30
C LEU A 11 4.04 54.74 56.22
N GLY A 12 2.93 55.48 56.20
CA GLY A 12 1.89 55.33 55.16
C GLY A 12 2.39 55.66 53.75
N SER A 13 3.18 56.72 53.59
CA SER A 13 3.78 57.11 52.31
C SER A 13 4.77 56.06 51.80
N VAL A 14 5.61 55.51 52.69
CA VAL A 14 6.58 54.46 52.34
C VAL A 14 5.85 53.18 51.93
N LEU A 15 4.80 52.79 52.65
CA LEU A 15 4.00 51.62 52.30
C LEU A 15 3.32 51.77 50.93
N PHE A 16 2.81 52.98 50.63
CA PHE A 16 2.17 53.27 49.35
C PHE A 16 3.17 53.21 48.19
N ILE A 17 4.38 53.75 48.36
CA ILE A 17 5.45 53.68 47.35
C ILE A 17 5.86 52.23 47.11
N ILE A 18 6.00 51.42 48.17
CA ILE A 18 6.31 49.99 48.04
C ILE A 18 5.19 49.27 47.27
N LEU A 19 3.93 49.57 47.56
CA LEU A 19 2.77 49.00 46.84
C LEU A 19 2.76 49.38 45.35
N VAL A 20 3.08 50.63 45.02
CA VAL A 20 3.16 51.10 43.63
C VAL A 20 4.35 50.46 42.90
N VAL A 21 5.49 50.28 43.56
CA VAL A 21 6.66 49.61 42.98
C VAL A 21 6.39 48.13 42.78
N VAL A 22 5.76 47.45 43.73
CA VAL A 22 5.36 46.04 43.58
C VAL A 22 4.32 45.90 42.47
N ALA A 23 3.32 46.79 42.41
CA ALA A 23 2.35 46.82 41.32
C ALA A 23 3.02 47.04 39.96
N ALA A 24 3.97 47.98 39.85
CA ALA A 24 4.73 48.24 38.64
C ALA A 24 5.62 47.05 38.24
N LEU A 25 6.25 46.35 39.20
CA LEU A 25 7.04 45.14 38.95
C LEU A 25 6.15 43.95 38.53
N THR A 26 4.93 43.84 39.05
CA THR A 26 3.97 42.81 38.62
C THR A 26 3.31 43.13 37.28
N TYR A 27 3.09 44.40 36.96
CA TYR A 27 2.43 44.84 35.72
C TYR A 27 3.43 44.97 34.56
N TRP A 28 4.71 45.25 34.86
CA TRP A 28 5.82 45.27 33.90
C TRP A 28 6.56 43.93 33.92
N HIS A 29 5.84 42.84 33.65
CA HIS A 29 6.51 41.68 33.10
C HIS A 29 6.76 41.99 31.63
N PRO A 30 8.02 42.16 31.16
CA PRO A 30 8.28 42.12 29.73
C PRO A 30 7.79 40.74 29.32
N GLY A 31 6.62 40.69 28.67
CA GLY A 31 5.97 39.43 28.33
C GLY A 31 7.04 38.56 27.74
N THR A 32 7.33 37.42 28.40
CA THR A 32 8.26 36.46 27.86
C THR A 32 7.71 36.17 26.48
N ARG A 33 8.33 36.75 25.45
CA ARG A 33 8.20 36.25 24.09
C ARG A 33 8.73 34.85 24.24
N THR A 34 7.82 33.91 24.48
CA THR A 34 8.00 32.54 24.05
C THR A 34 8.32 32.69 22.58
N LEU A 35 9.62 32.74 22.30
CA LEU A 35 10.14 32.35 21.00
C LEU A 35 9.59 30.94 20.86
N GLN A 36 8.44 30.83 20.18
CA GLN A 36 8.05 29.60 19.55
C GLN A 36 9.22 29.33 18.61
N THR A 37 10.17 28.54 19.09
CA THR A 37 11.08 27.82 18.22
C THR A 37 10.14 26.99 17.38
N GLU A 38 9.74 27.49 16.21
CA GLU A 38 9.10 26.68 15.20
C GLU A 38 10.04 25.49 15.03
N LYS A 39 9.67 24.35 15.62
CA LYS A 39 10.40 23.12 15.46
C LYS A 39 10.29 22.83 13.97
N GLN A 40 11.32 23.21 13.21
CA GLN A 40 11.33 23.07 11.77
C GLN A 40 10.91 21.64 11.46
N SER A 41 9.72 21.49 10.88
CA SER A 41 9.19 20.15 10.62
C SER A 41 10.20 19.43 9.74
N ASN A 42 10.69 18.28 10.22
CA ASN A 42 11.54 17.40 9.43
C ASN A 42 10.76 16.77 8.27
N GLN A 43 9.47 17.10 8.10
CA GLN A 43 8.64 16.61 7.00
C GLN A 43 8.76 17.50 5.76
N ARG A 44 8.72 16.86 4.59
CA ARG A 44 8.62 17.52 3.29
C ARG A 44 7.25 18.16 3.13
N THR A 45 7.21 19.36 2.56
CA THR A 45 5.95 20.04 2.20
C THR A 45 5.35 19.52 0.88
N HIS A 46 6.15 18.82 0.08
CA HIS A 46 5.76 18.18 -1.18
C HIS A 46 6.44 16.82 -1.33
N VAL A 47 5.64 15.80 -1.60
CA VAL A 47 6.11 14.44 -1.94
C VAL A 47 5.69 14.04 -3.36
N ARG A 48 6.61 13.41 -4.08
CA ARG A 48 6.41 12.79 -5.40
C ARG A 48 6.43 11.28 -5.22
N ILE A 49 5.34 10.64 -5.62
CA ILE A 49 5.18 9.20 -5.52
C ILE A 49 5.00 8.65 -6.92
N VAL A 50 5.73 7.59 -7.23
CA VAL A 50 5.61 6.87 -8.50
C VAL A 50 5.05 5.49 -8.23
N ALA A 51 3.91 5.17 -8.83
CA ALA A 51 3.33 3.84 -8.82
C ALA A 51 3.71 3.11 -10.12
N LEU A 52 4.49 2.05 -10.01
CA LEU A 52 4.84 1.15 -11.10
C LEU A 52 4.03 -0.13 -10.96
N GLY A 53 3.57 -0.70 -12.07
CA GLY A 53 3.03 -2.06 -12.00
C GLY A 53 2.06 -2.44 -13.11
N ASP A 54 1.20 -3.36 -12.72
CA ASP A 54 0.20 -4.03 -13.54
C ASP A 54 -1.21 -3.39 -13.41
N SER A 55 -2.26 -4.19 -13.63
CA SER A 55 -3.66 -3.77 -13.55
C SER A 55 -4.09 -3.23 -12.18
N LEU A 56 -3.48 -3.71 -11.09
CA LEU A 56 -3.76 -3.21 -9.75
C LEU A 56 -3.28 -1.77 -9.57
N THR A 57 -2.15 -1.44 -10.19
CA THR A 57 -1.64 -0.07 -10.23
C THR A 57 -2.44 0.78 -11.21
N ALA A 58 -2.86 0.23 -12.35
CA ALA A 58 -3.73 0.92 -13.30
C ALA A 58 -5.12 1.25 -12.70
N GLY A 59 -5.57 0.47 -11.72
CA GLY A 59 -6.86 0.66 -11.05
C GLY A 59 -8.02 -0.06 -11.72
N VAL A 60 -7.75 -1.15 -12.45
CA VAL A 60 -8.81 -2.00 -13.06
C VAL A 60 -9.77 -2.49 -11.98
N GLY A 61 -11.07 -2.52 -12.27
CA GLY A 61 -12.12 -2.87 -11.29
C GLY A 61 -12.55 -1.72 -10.37
N ASP A 62 -11.89 -0.55 -10.42
CA ASP A 62 -12.31 0.62 -9.63
C ASP A 62 -13.53 1.33 -10.26
N GLN A 63 -14.71 0.79 -9.98
CA GLN A 63 -16.00 1.34 -10.43
C GLN A 63 -16.23 2.81 -10.01
N GLN A 64 -15.57 3.29 -8.96
CA GLN A 64 -15.67 4.69 -8.51
C GLN A 64 -14.72 5.64 -9.24
N GLN A 65 -13.88 5.12 -10.14
CA GLN A 65 -12.94 5.88 -10.96
C GLN A 65 -12.05 6.84 -10.13
N LYS A 66 -11.58 6.40 -8.96
CA LYS A 66 -10.69 7.21 -8.10
C LYS A 66 -9.22 6.87 -8.32
N GLY A 67 -8.90 6.23 -9.45
CA GLY A 67 -7.54 5.88 -9.85
C GLY A 67 -6.92 4.76 -9.03
N GLY A 68 -7.70 3.75 -8.64
CA GLY A 68 -7.21 2.57 -7.93
C GLY A 68 -6.60 2.90 -6.55
N TYR A 69 -5.64 2.08 -6.10
CA TYR A 69 -4.91 2.41 -4.87
C TYR A 69 -4.03 3.68 -4.99
N PRO A 70 -3.40 4.03 -6.15
CA PRO A 70 -2.55 5.22 -6.23
C PRO A 70 -3.31 6.52 -6.00
N GLY A 71 -4.45 6.73 -6.67
CA GLY A 71 -5.25 7.96 -6.49
C GLY A 71 -5.82 8.08 -5.06
N ARG A 72 -6.21 6.94 -4.47
CA ARG A 72 -6.68 6.86 -3.08
C ARG A 72 -5.55 7.12 -2.08
N LEU A 73 -4.35 6.61 -2.33
CA LEU A 73 -3.17 6.88 -1.50
C LEU A 73 -2.85 8.38 -1.52
N ALA A 74 -2.80 9.00 -2.71
CA ALA A 74 -2.52 10.43 -2.82
C ALA A 74 -3.53 11.28 -2.04
N THR A 75 -4.81 10.93 -2.11
CA THR A 75 -5.87 11.57 -1.32
C THR A 75 -5.68 11.35 0.17
N LYS A 76 -5.33 10.13 0.59
CA LYS A 76 -5.10 9.80 2.00
C LYS A 76 -3.91 10.57 2.58
N ILE A 77 -2.79 10.62 1.87
CA ILE A 77 -1.59 11.35 2.30
C ILE A 77 -1.89 12.85 2.44
N ARG A 78 -2.54 13.47 1.44
CA ARG A 78 -2.92 14.89 1.52
C ARG A 78 -3.76 15.21 2.76
N ARG A 79 -4.70 14.33 3.10
CA ARG A 79 -5.62 14.52 4.24
C ARG A 79 -4.97 14.24 5.60
N THR A 80 -4.06 13.27 5.68
CA THR A 80 -3.44 12.89 6.96
C THR A 80 -2.19 13.73 7.26
N GLU A 81 -1.30 13.88 6.28
CA GLU A 81 0.01 14.54 6.48
C GLU A 81 -0.01 16.03 6.16
N HIS A 82 -1.09 16.54 5.55
CA HIS A 82 -1.20 17.95 5.14
C HIS A 82 -0.08 18.40 4.17
N VAL A 83 0.48 17.47 3.38
CA VAL A 83 1.52 17.74 2.37
C VAL A 83 0.95 17.71 0.96
N LYS A 84 1.57 18.47 0.05
CA LYS A 84 1.28 18.36 -1.39
C LYS A 84 1.73 16.99 -1.90
N VAL A 85 0.93 16.36 -2.75
CA VAL A 85 1.26 15.05 -3.33
C VAL A 85 1.17 15.11 -4.85
N THR A 86 2.28 14.83 -5.53
CA THR A 86 2.28 14.51 -6.96
C THR A 86 2.37 12.99 -7.12
N MET A 87 1.37 12.39 -7.76
CA MET A 87 1.31 10.96 -8.02
C MET A 87 1.47 10.72 -9.53
N HIS A 88 2.45 9.90 -9.91
CA HIS A 88 2.60 9.40 -11.27
C HIS A 88 2.23 7.92 -11.31
N ASN A 89 1.19 7.58 -12.05
CA ASN A 89 0.72 6.21 -12.19
C ASN A 89 1.19 5.62 -13.53
N TYR A 90 2.01 4.58 -13.47
CA TYR A 90 2.51 3.82 -14.61
C TYR A 90 2.06 2.36 -14.57
N GLY A 91 0.83 2.12 -14.13
CA GLY A 91 0.16 0.83 -14.20
C GLY A 91 -0.34 0.52 -15.60
N VAL A 92 -0.10 -0.69 -16.08
CA VAL A 92 -0.62 -1.20 -17.36
C VAL A 92 -1.25 -2.56 -17.13
N ALA A 93 -2.50 -2.76 -17.54
CA ALA A 93 -3.19 -4.03 -17.32
C ALA A 93 -2.49 -5.18 -18.07
N GLY A 94 -2.38 -6.34 -17.41
CA GLY A 94 -1.77 -7.55 -17.98
C GLY A 94 -0.23 -7.58 -17.96
N ASP A 95 0.43 -6.51 -17.55
CA ASP A 95 1.89 -6.46 -17.52
C ASP A 95 2.50 -7.48 -16.55
N ARG A 96 3.51 -8.19 -17.05
CA ARG A 96 4.44 -9.00 -16.25
C ARG A 96 5.66 -8.20 -15.82
N SER A 97 6.46 -8.80 -14.94
CA SER A 97 7.72 -8.23 -14.44
C SER A 97 8.68 -7.72 -15.54
N ASP A 98 8.88 -8.49 -16.61
CA ASP A 98 9.73 -8.13 -17.76
C ASP A 98 9.17 -6.94 -18.57
N GLN A 99 7.85 -6.83 -18.67
CA GLN A 99 7.20 -5.75 -19.42
C GLN A 99 7.23 -4.43 -18.66
N ILE A 100 7.05 -4.48 -17.33
CA ILE A 100 7.22 -3.30 -16.46
C ILE A 100 8.66 -2.78 -16.57
N GLU A 101 9.65 -3.69 -16.51
CA GLU A 101 11.07 -3.32 -16.67
C GLU A 101 11.30 -2.70 -18.04
N LYS A 102 10.83 -3.33 -19.12
CA LYS A 102 10.96 -2.82 -20.48
C LYS A 102 10.43 -1.38 -20.58
N ARG A 103 9.23 -1.10 -20.09
CA ARG A 103 8.67 0.26 -20.11
C ARG A 103 9.51 1.25 -19.33
N LEU A 104 10.03 0.85 -18.16
CA LEU A 104 10.91 1.70 -17.36
C LEU A 104 12.20 2.04 -18.12
N VAL A 105 12.86 1.06 -18.73
CA VAL A 105 14.16 1.29 -19.41
C VAL A 105 14.02 1.97 -20.77
N THR A 106 12.83 1.96 -21.39
CA THR A 106 12.61 2.63 -22.69
C THR A 106 11.93 4.00 -22.58
N SER A 107 11.19 4.30 -21.51
CA SER A 107 10.44 5.55 -21.38
C SER A 107 11.21 6.64 -20.63
N GLN A 108 11.78 7.61 -21.37
CA GLN A 108 12.45 8.78 -20.77
C GLN A 108 11.57 9.54 -19.76
N PRO A 109 10.27 9.81 -20.03
CA PRO A 109 9.41 10.42 -19.02
C PRO A 109 9.28 9.59 -17.74
N MET A 110 9.14 8.26 -17.85
CA MET A 110 9.04 7.37 -16.68
C MET A 110 10.33 7.39 -15.86
N GLN A 111 11.48 7.31 -16.52
CA GLN A 111 12.81 7.38 -15.88
C GLN A 111 12.98 8.68 -15.10
N HIS A 112 12.60 9.81 -15.71
CA HIS A 112 12.67 11.12 -15.07
C HIS A 112 11.79 11.18 -13.81
N GLN A 113 10.57 10.62 -13.83
CA GLN A 113 9.72 10.60 -12.63
C GLN A 113 10.26 9.66 -11.56
N VAL A 114 10.73 8.46 -11.93
CA VAL A 114 11.34 7.50 -10.99
C VAL A 114 12.55 8.12 -10.30
N LYS A 115 13.43 8.80 -11.05
CA LYS A 115 14.62 9.49 -10.50
C LYS A 115 14.29 10.52 -9.43
N ARG A 116 13.12 11.19 -9.52
CA ARG A 116 12.70 12.27 -8.61
C ARG A 116 11.75 11.81 -7.50
N ALA A 117 11.38 10.52 -7.48
CA ALA A 117 10.41 9.99 -6.54
C ALA A 117 10.96 10.01 -5.10
N GLN A 118 10.11 10.39 -4.15
CA GLN A 118 10.33 10.20 -2.72
C GLN A 118 9.78 8.86 -2.23
N ALA A 119 8.85 8.24 -2.96
CA ALA A 119 8.43 6.86 -2.75
C ALA A 119 8.10 6.19 -4.08
N ILE A 120 8.33 4.88 -4.14
CA ILE A 120 7.91 4.04 -5.25
C ILE A 120 6.97 2.96 -4.72
N THR A 121 5.82 2.77 -5.34
CA THR A 121 4.91 1.66 -5.04
C THR A 121 4.93 0.69 -6.21
N LEU A 122 4.91 -0.61 -5.93
CA LEU A 122 5.09 -1.64 -6.95
C LEU A 122 4.04 -2.75 -6.81
N THR A 123 3.31 -3.04 -7.89
CA THR A 123 2.55 -4.29 -8.07
C THR A 123 3.17 -5.09 -9.22
N VAL A 124 3.49 -6.36 -9.00
CA VAL A 124 4.13 -7.23 -9.99
C VAL A 124 4.01 -8.69 -9.59
N GLY A 125 4.05 -9.59 -10.57
CA GLY A 125 4.18 -11.05 -10.37
C GLY A 125 2.88 -11.83 -10.56
N GLY A 126 1.72 -11.18 -10.44
CA GLY A 126 0.43 -11.84 -10.63
C GLY A 126 0.28 -12.41 -12.05
N ASN A 127 0.66 -11.62 -13.05
CA ASN A 127 0.61 -12.03 -14.47
C ASN A 127 1.72 -13.03 -14.84
N ASP A 128 2.87 -12.99 -14.15
CA ASP A 128 3.92 -14.01 -14.32
C ASP A 128 3.46 -15.39 -13.85
N LEU A 129 2.78 -15.45 -12.70
CA LEU A 129 2.16 -16.67 -12.20
C LEU A 129 0.98 -17.09 -13.09
N LEU A 130 0.10 -16.16 -13.44
CA LEU A 130 -1.09 -16.46 -14.25
C LEU A 130 -0.72 -17.06 -15.60
N GLN A 131 0.30 -16.52 -16.29
CA GLN A 131 0.80 -17.07 -17.55
C GLN A 131 1.20 -18.55 -17.38
N THR A 132 1.90 -18.86 -16.29
CA THR A 132 2.32 -20.23 -15.98
C THR A 132 1.11 -21.12 -15.73
N LEU A 133 0.16 -20.68 -14.91
CA LEU A 133 -1.05 -21.46 -14.62
C LEU A 133 -1.85 -21.72 -15.89
N THR A 134 -2.08 -20.71 -16.74
CA THR A 134 -2.86 -20.83 -17.98
C THR A 134 -2.23 -21.77 -19.00
N GLN A 135 -0.89 -21.79 -19.11
CA GLN A 135 -0.17 -22.71 -20.01
C GLN A 135 -0.22 -24.17 -19.54
N ASN A 136 -0.55 -24.40 -18.26
CA ASN A 136 -0.50 -25.71 -17.62
C ASN A 136 -1.88 -26.22 -17.16
N VAL A 137 -2.98 -25.54 -17.51
CA VAL A 137 -4.38 -25.90 -17.11
C VAL A 137 -4.77 -27.32 -17.58
N THR A 138 -4.16 -27.81 -18.64
CA THR A 138 -4.44 -29.15 -19.22
C THR A 138 -3.59 -30.27 -18.60
N ILE A 139 -2.68 -29.94 -17.69
CA ILE A 139 -1.79 -30.94 -17.08
C ILE A 139 -2.56 -31.73 -16.03
N SER A 140 -2.95 -32.96 -16.37
CA SER A 140 -3.58 -33.93 -15.47
C SER A 140 -2.63 -34.54 -14.43
N GLN A 141 -1.33 -34.22 -14.48
CA GLN A 141 -0.30 -34.76 -13.60
C GLN A 141 0.27 -33.69 -12.66
N GLN A 142 -0.03 -33.83 -11.36
CA GLN A 142 0.38 -32.91 -10.31
C GLN A 142 1.91 -32.69 -10.24
N SER A 143 2.70 -33.74 -10.48
CA SER A 143 4.17 -33.67 -10.50
C SER A 143 4.70 -32.76 -11.61
N LYS A 144 4.12 -32.84 -12.81
CA LYS A 144 4.48 -32.00 -13.95
C LYS A 144 4.10 -30.54 -13.73
N LEU A 145 2.93 -30.28 -13.15
CA LEU A 145 2.53 -28.92 -12.75
C LEU A 145 3.50 -28.32 -11.72
N THR A 146 3.87 -29.10 -10.70
CA THR A 146 4.81 -28.67 -9.67
C THR A 146 6.16 -28.29 -10.28
N SER A 147 6.73 -29.13 -11.15
CA SER A 147 8.00 -28.83 -11.84
C SER A 147 7.93 -27.56 -12.71
N GLN A 148 6.80 -27.32 -13.37
CA GLN A 148 6.60 -26.11 -14.19
C GLN A 148 6.51 -24.86 -13.33
N LEU A 149 5.76 -24.91 -12.21
CA LEU A 149 5.68 -23.82 -11.24
C LEU A 149 7.05 -23.49 -10.66
N THR A 150 7.83 -24.49 -10.23
CA THR A 150 9.19 -24.29 -9.74
C THR A 150 10.05 -23.57 -10.77
N ARG A 151 10.04 -23.99 -12.05
CA ARG A 151 10.81 -23.31 -13.10
C ARG A 151 10.35 -21.87 -13.32
N ALA A 152 9.04 -21.62 -13.28
CA ALA A 152 8.48 -20.29 -13.42
C ALA A 152 8.87 -19.37 -12.24
N GLU A 153 8.90 -19.89 -11.01
CA GLU A 153 9.36 -19.15 -9.83
C GLU A 153 10.82 -18.72 -9.95
N HIS A 154 11.69 -19.59 -10.45
CA HIS A 154 13.09 -19.26 -10.71
C HIS A 154 13.22 -18.17 -11.79
N ALA A 155 12.44 -18.29 -12.88
CA ALA A 155 12.43 -17.27 -13.93
C ALA A 155 11.90 -15.92 -13.41
N TYR A 156 10.84 -15.95 -12.60
CA TYR A 156 10.29 -14.76 -11.96
C TYR A 156 11.27 -14.12 -10.98
N THR A 157 11.98 -14.91 -10.18
CA THR A 157 13.03 -14.41 -9.26
C THR A 157 14.07 -13.60 -10.02
N LYS A 158 14.54 -14.10 -11.17
CA LYS A 158 15.47 -13.38 -12.04
C LYS A 158 14.85 -12.09 -12.56
N LYS A 159 13.65 -12.15 -13.14
CA LYS A 159 12.96 -10.97 -13.70
C LYS A 159 12.67 -9.91 -12.64
N LEU A 160 12.22 -10.29 -11.45
CA LEU A 160 12.01 -9.37 -10.32
C LEU A 160 13.33 -8.72 -9.89
N THR A 161 14.42 -9.49 -9.81
CA THR A 161 15.74 -8.96 -9.48
C THR A 161 16.20 -7.91 -10.51
N HIS A 162 16.03 -8.19 -11.80
CA HIS A 162 16.35 -7.25 -12.88
C HIS A 162 15.49 -5.98 -12.82
N LEU A 163 14.17 -6.12 -12.66
CA LEU A 163 13.26 -4.98 -12.48
C LEU A 163 13.67 -4.10 -11.28
N LEU A 164 13.97 -4.70 -10.13
CA LEU A 164 14.40 -3.96 -8.94
C LEU A 164 15.75 -3.29 -9.15
N ALA A 165 16.69 -3.94 -9.83
CA ALA A 165 17.97 -3.34 -10.20
C ALA A 165 17.78 -2.14 -11.15
N ALA A 166 16.88 -2.24 -12.14
CA ALA A 166 16.54 -1.14 -13.02
C ALA A 166 15.93 0.04 -12.25
N ILE A 167 14.99 -0.21 -11.33
CA ILE A 167 14.44 0.83 -10.45
C ILE A 167 15.55 1.48 -9.63
N ARG A 168 16.45 0.70 -9.03
CA ARG A 168 17.56 1.20 -8.22
C ARG A 168 18.61 1.96 -9.02
N LYS A 169 18.82 1.61 -10.28
CA LYS A 169 19.67 2.37 -11.22
C LYS A 169 19.17 3.81 -11.40
N TYR A 170 17.85 4.01 -11.51
CA TYR A 170 17.27 5.34 -11.65
C TYR A 170 17.05 6.05 -10.32
N ASN A 171 16.76 5.31 -9.24
CA ASN A 171 16.57 5.85 -7.90
C ASN A 171 17.18 4.95 -6.81
N PRO A 172 18.42 5.23 -6.38
CA PRO A 172 19.12 4.39 -5.41
C PRO A 172 18.58 4.49 -3.98
N HIS A 173 17.76 5.50 -3.66
CA HIS A 173 17.44 5.85 -2.26
C HIS A 173 15.96 5.75 -1.88
N ALA A 174 15.03 6.01 -2.80
CA ALA A 174 13.61 6.07 -2.43
C ALA A 174 13.11 4.72 -1.86
N PRO A 175 12.32 4.72 -0.78
CA PRO A 175 11.68 3.50 -0.31
C PRO A 175 10.75 2.91 -1.38
N ILE A 176 10.84 1.60 -1.57
CA ILE A 176 9.99 0.82 -2.48
C ILE A 176 8.98 0.04 -1.63
N TYR A 177 7.69 0.20 -1.90
CA TYR A 177 6.61 -0.55 -1.26
C TYR A 177 6.02 -1.55 -2.26
N LEU A 178 6.43 -2.80 -2.13
CA LEU A 178 6.03 -3.89 -3.02
C LEU A 178 4.85 -4.66 -2.45
N TYR A 179 3.74 -4.72 -3.17
CA TYR A 179 2.61 -5.57 -2.79
C TYR A 179 2.89 -7.05 -3.02
N THR A 180 2.39 -7.90 -2.12
CA THR A 180 2.20 -9.33 -2.42
C THR A 180 1.10 -9.51 -3.48
N ILE A 181 1.09 -10.63 -4.19
CA ILE A 181 -0.04 -11.04 -5.02
C ILE A 181 -1.12 -11.72 -4.16
N TYR A 182 -2.30 -11.96 -4.72
CA TYR A 182 -3.41 -12.69 -4.08
C TYR A 182 -4.01 -13.71 -5.06
N ASN A 183 -4.71 -14.72 -4.55
CA ASN A 183 -5.56 -15.62 -5.33
C ASN A 183 -6.95 -14.97 -5.54
N PRO A 184 -7.29 -14.46 -6.74
CA PRO A 184 -8.56 -13.79 -7.00
C PRO A 184 -9.75 -14.74 -7.07
N ILE A 185 -9.52 -15.99 -7.45
CA ILE A 185 -10.58 -16.98 -7.68
C ILE A 185 -10.81 -17.91 -6.48
N TYR A 186 -10.18 -17.63 -5.33
CA TYR A 186 -10.24 -18.48 -4.13
C TYR A 186 -11.66 -18.82 -3.70
N VAL A 187 -12.57 -17.84 -3.67
CA VAL A 187 -13.94 -18.05 -3.17
C VAL A 187 -14.77 -18.98 -4.06
N TYR A 188 -14.42 -19.10 -5.34
CA TYR A 188 -15.07 -19.99 -6.31
C TYR A 188 -14.41 -21.38 -6.35
N PHE A 189 -13.11 -21.45 -6.04
CA PHE A 189 -12.29 -22.66 -6.13
C PHE A 189 -11.60 -23.01 -4.81
N ALA A 190 -12.28 -22.81 -3.67
CA ALA A 190 -11.72 -23.04 -2.34
C ALA A 190 -11.34 -24.51 -2.08
N ASN A 191 -11.86 -25.44 -2.90
CA ASN A 191 -11.51 -26.86 -2.91
C ASN A 191 -10.24 -27.21 -3.70
N LEU A 192 -9.63 -26.23 -4.38
CA LEU A 192 -8.40 -26.39 -5.17
C LEU A 192 -7.20 -25.75 -4.46
N PRO A 193 -6.58 -26.45 -3.49
CA PRO A 193 -5.47 -25.89 -2.70
C PRO A 193 -4.27 -25.52 -3.57
N GLN A 194 -4.05 -26.19 -4.72
CA GLN A 194 -2.89 -25.96 -5.58
C GLN A 194 -2.75 -24.51 -6.07
N ILE A 195 -3.85 -23.79 -6.29
CA ILE A 195 -3.81 -22.40 -6.73
C ILE A 195 -3.37 -21.50 -5.59
N THR A 196 -3.88 -21.76 -4.39
CA THR A 196 -3.53 -21.00 -3.18
C THR A 196 -2.09 -21.27 -2.79
N ASN A 197 -1.64 -22.53 -2.83
CA ASN A 197 -0.26 -22.92 -2.58
C ASN A 197 0.68 -22.22 -3.57
N ALA A 198 0.37 -22.22 -4.86
CA ALA A 198 1.18 -21.52 -5.86
C ALA A 198 1.29 -20.02 -5.58
N VAL A 199 0.20 -19.36 -5.15
CA VAL A 199 0.23 -17.94 -4.75
C VAL A 199 1.05 -17.71 -3.49
N ASP A 200 0.96 -18.61 -2.51
CA ASP A 200 1.70 -18.52 -1.25
C ASP A 200 3.21 -18.74 -1.47
N ASP A 201 3.59 -19.74 -2.28
CA ASP A 201 4.97 -20.03 -2.68
C ASP A 201 5.57 -18.87 -3.50
N TRP A 202 4.78 -18.28 -4.41
CA TRP A 202 5.20 -17.11 -5.17
C TRP A 202 5.46 -15.91 -4.27
N ASN A 203 4.57 -15.66 -3.29
CA ASN A 203 4.75 -14.59 -2.31
C ASN A 203 5.93 -14.85 -1.37
N ALA A 204 6.18 -16.10 -0.99
CA ALA A 204 7.36 -16.49 -0.22
C ALA A 204 8.64 -16.21 -1.02
N THR A 205 8.64 -16.58 -2.30
CA THR A 205 9.73 -16.29 -3.25
C THR A 205 9.96 -14.79 -3.37
N THR A 206 8.92 -13.99 -3.63
CA THR A 206 9.03 -12.51 -3.65
C THR A 206 9.66 -11.97 -2.37
N LYS A 207 9.16 -12.39 -1.19
CA LYS A 207 9.69 -11.97 0.11
C LYS A 207 11.16 -12.36 0.28
N ALA A 208 11.57 -13.55 -0.19
CA ALA A 208 12.95 -14.00 -0.17
C ALA A 208 13.85 -13.15 -1.09
N THR A 209 13.42 -12.92 -2.34
CA THR A 209 14.16 -12.12 -3.33
C THR A 209 14.44 -10.70 -2.84
N VAL A 210 13.47 -10.07 -2.17
CA VAL A 210 13.60 -8.67 -1.75
C VAL A 210 14.22 -8.47 -0.38
N ARG A 211 14.50 -9.54 0.39
CA ARG A 211 15.00 -9.46 1.77
C ARG A 211 16.28 -8.63 1.91
N HIS A 212 17.16 -8.69 0.93
CA HIS A 212 18.46 -8.00 0.93
C HIS A 212 18.41 -6.64 0.22
N GLN A 213 17.25 -6.22 -0.29
CA GLN A 213 17.09 -4.94 -0.95
C GLN A 213 16.96 -3.83 0.09
N LYS A 214 17.84 -2.82 0.02
CA LYS A 214 17.78 -1.65 0.90
C LYS A 214 16.45 -0.92 0.70
N ALA A 215 15.85 -0.46 1.81
CA ALA A 215 14.62 0.33 1.83
C ALA A 215 13.51 -0.22 0.91
N LEU A 216 13.30 -1.54 0.94
CA LEU A 216 12.20 -2.20 0.24
C LEU A 216 11.31 -2.91 1.26
N TYR A 217 10.02 -2.59 1.23
CA TYR A 217 9.05 -3.01 2.22
C TYR A 217 7.88 -3.73 1.57
N VAL A 218 7.61 -4.95 2.01
CA VAL A 218 6.49 -5.75 1.49
C VAL A 218 5.17 -5.33 2.14
N VAL A 219 4.14 -5.12 1.31
CA VAL A 219 2.76 -4.81 1.69
C VAL A 219 1.90 -6.04 1.46
N ASP A 220 1.58 -6.75 2.55
CA ASP A 220 0.83 -8.00 2.47
C ASP A 220 -0.68 -7.76 2.30
N ILE A 221 -1.20 -8.11 1.13
CA ILE A 221 -2.64 -8.07 0.78
C ILE A 221 -3.23 -9.46 0.54
N ASN A 222 -2.39 -10.50 0.41
CA ASN A 222 -2.74 -11.83 -0.10
C ASN A 222 -4.01 -12.38 0.57
N ARG A 223 -3.89 -12.74 1.86
CA ARG A 223 -4.97 -13.39 2.60
C ARG A 223 -6.25 -12.55 2.59
N ALA A 224 -6.13 -11.24 2.78
CA ALA A 224 -7.27 -10.35 2.94
C ALA A 224 -8.08 -10.19 1.64
N LEU A 225 -7.40 -10.15 0.49
CA LEU A 225 -8.06 -10.09 -0.81
C LEU A 225 -8.50 -11.45 -1.33
N SER A 226 -7.80 -12.54 -0.99
CA SER A 226 -8.19 -13.89 -1.41
C SER A 226 -9.43 -14.41 -0.71
N VAL A 227 -9.45 -14.42 0.63
CA VAL A 227 -10.56 -15.03 1.37
C VAL A 227 -11.74 -14.08 1.56
N GLY A 228 -11.56 -12.79 1.25
CA GLY A 228 -12.60 -11.79 1.40
C GLY A 228 -13.16 -11.69 2.81
N GLN A 229 -14.48 -11.88 2.93
CA GLN A 229 -15.21 -11.92 4.19
C GLN A 229 -15.15 -13.27 4.92
N TYR A 230 -14.70 -14.34 4.24
CA TYR A 230 -14.69 -15.70 4.77
C TYR A 230 -13.43 -15.97 5.59
N LYS A 231 -13.33 -15.37 6.76
CA LYS A 231 -12.09 -15.38 7.56
C LYS A 231 -11.96 -16.59 8.49
N SER A 232 -13.07 -17.19 8.91
CA SER A 232 -13.05 -18.33 9.83
C SER A 232 -12.85 -19.66 9.08
N ILE A 233 -12.31 -20.65 9.81
CA ILE A 233 -12.14 -22.02 9.31
C ILE A 233 -13.50 -22.59 8.88
N THR A 234 -14.55 -22.39 9.67
CA THR A 234 -15.91 -22.87 9.37
C THR A 234 -16.47 -22.27 8.08
N GLN A 235 -16.28 -20.97 7.85
CA GLN A 235 -16.68 -20.31 6.61
C GLN A 235 -15.91 -20.87 5.40
N GLN A 236 -14.60 -21.07 5.54
CA GLN A 236 -13.78 -21.62 4.45
C GLN A 236 -14.09 -23.09 4.17
N ALA A 237 -14.42 -23.88 5.19
CA ALA A 237 -14.90 -25.25 5.03
C ALA A 237 -16.26 -25.30 4.31
N LYS A 238 -17.15 -24.33 4.57
CA LYS A 238 -18.41 -24.18 3.82
C LYS A 238 -18.15 -23.81 2.36
N LEU A 239 -17.26 -22.85 2.09
CA LEU A 239 -16.85 -22.49 0.73
C LEU A 239 -16.26 -23.70 -0.02
N LYS A 240 -15.40 -24.48 0.63
CA LYS A 240 -14.79 -25.67 0.03
C LYS A 240 -15.84 -26.69 -0.40
N ARG A 241 -16.88 -26.92 0.41
CA ARG A 241 -18.00 -27.82 0.05
C ARG A 241 -18.82 -27.27 -1.13
N ALA A 242 -19.21 -26.00 -1.07
CA ALA A 242 -19.96 -25.36 -2.16
C ALA A 242 -19.17 -25.35 -3.48
N ALA A 243 -17.86 -25.09 -3.42
CA ALA A 243 -16.98 -25.14 -4.58
C ALA A 243 -16.89 -26.57 -5.15
N GLN A 244 -16.77 -27.59 -4.28
CA GLN A 244 -16.76 -29.00 -4.70
C GLN A 244 -18.02 -29.40 -5.46
N GLU A 245 -19.19 -29.01 -4.97
CA GLU A 245 -20.49 -29.26 -5.63
C GLU A 245 -20.57 -28.54 -6.99
N SER A 246 -19.97 -27.36 -7.11
CA SER A 246 -20.10 -26.53 -8.31
C SER A 246 -19.06 -26.83 -9.41
N ASN A 247 -17.85 -27.27 -9.05
CA ASN A 247 -16.74 -27.52 -10.00
C ASN A 247 -16.22 -28.98 -10.02
N ASN A 248 -16.78 -29.89 -9.23
CA ASN A 248 -16.36 -31.30 -9.16
C ASN A 248 -14.87 -31.51 -8.86
N GLY A 249 -14.20 -30.59 -8.16
CA GLY A 249 -12.79 -30.71 -7.83
C GLY A 249 -11.83 -30.39 -8.98
N LYS A 250 -12.28 -29.73 -10.05
CA LYS A 250 -11.46 -29.46 -11.23
C LYS A 250 -11.49 -27.98 -11.64
N LEU A 251 -10.32 -27.45 -11.98
CA LEU A 251 -10.20 -26.20 -12.74
C LEU A 251 -10.17 -26.53 -14.23
N SER A 252 -11.32 -26.48 -14.90
CA SER A 252 -11.42 -26.61 -16.36
C SER A 252 -11.82 -25.29 -16.99
N ALA A 253 -11.57 -25.14 -18.29
CA ALA A 253 -12.06 -23.98 -19.05
C ALA A 253 -13.58 -23.83 -18.92
N GLN A 254 -14.35 -24.93 -18.93
CA GLN A 254 -15.80 -24.89 -18.73
C GLN A 254 -16.18 -24.39 -17.33
N ASN A 255 -15.53 -24.89 -16.28
CA ASN A 255 -15.82 -24.47 -14.91
C ASN A 255 -15.42 -23.01 -14.67
N PHE A 256 -14.29 -22.58 -15.22
CA PHE A 256 -13.86 -21.18 -15.16
C PHE A 256 -14.85 -20.27 -15.89
N GLN A 257 -15.26 -20.63 -17.12
CA GLN A 257 -16.29 -19.89 -17.84
C GLN A 257 -17.59 -19.82 -17.04
N LYS A 258 -18.07 -20.96 -16.52
CA LYS A 258 -19.34 -21.06 -15.78
C LYS A 258 -19.33 -20.24 -14.48
N GLN A 259 -18.22 -20.26 -13.74
CA GLN A 259 -18.18 -19.66 -12.40
C GLN A 259 -17.66 -18.22 -12.35
N ILE A 260 -16.83 -17.81 -13.32
CA ILE A 260 -16.14 -16.51 -13.32
C ILE A 260 -16.60 -15.62 -14.47
N LEU A 261 -16.82 -16.16 -15.68
CA LEU A 261 -17.13 -15.35 -16.87
C LEU A 261 -18.62 -15.28 -17.20
N ALA A 262 -19.39 -16.28 -16.77
CA ALA A 262 -20.83 -16.38 -16.97
C ALA A 262 -21.63 -16.03 -15.70
N SER A 263 -20.97 -15.72 -14.58
CA SER A 263 -21.64 -15.20 -13.41
C SER A 263 -22.24 -13.83 -13.74
N ASN A 264 -23.54 -13.68 -13.54
CA ASN A 264 -24.21 -12.40 -13.68
C ASN A 264 -23.48 -11.36 -12.81
N THR A 265 -23.37 -10.13 -13.30
CA THR A 265 -22.64 -8.99 -12.70
C THR A 265 -23.14 -8.54 -11.31
N HIS A 266 -24.01 -9.32 -10.67
CA HIS A 266 -24.57 -9.09 -9.33
C HIS A 266 -24.06 -10.09 -8.27
N ASP A 267 -23.42 -11.20 -8.65
CA ASP A 267 -23.14 -12.35 -7.76
C ASP A 267 -21.66 -12.49 -7.35
N GLU A 268 -20.94 -11.38 -7.17
CA GLU A 268 -19.56 -11.45 -6.64
C GLU A 268 -19.53 -12.03 -5.23
N LEU A 269 -18.84 -13.16 -5.06
CA LEU A 269 -18.75 -13.86 -3.78
C LEU A 269 -17.78 -13.20 -2.81
N ASN A 270 -16.81 -12.42 -3.28
CA ASN A 270 -15.79 -11.74 -2.50
C ASN A 270 -16.03 -10.24 -2.43
N TYR A 271 -16.33 -9.72 -1.23
CA TYR A 271 -16.65 -8.30 -1.02
C TYR A 271 -15.58 -7.30 -1.46
N TYR A 272 -14.35 -7.73 -1.71
CA TYR A 272 -13.28 -6.85 -2.18
C TYR A 272 -13.06 -6.89 -3.69
N LEU A 273 -13.68 -7.79 -4.44
CA LEU A 273 -13.49 -7.92 -5.88
C LEU A 273 -14.64 -7.28 -6.67
N SER A 274 -14.34 -6.93 -7.91
CA SER A 274 -15.25 -6.28 -8.84
C SER A 274 -16.21 -7.29 -9.43
N THR A 275 -17.50 -6.97 -9.41
CA THR A 275 -18.51 -7.79 -10.10
C THR A 275 -18.40 -7.75 -11.63
N ALA A 276 -17.52 -6.88 -12.18
CA ALA A 276 -17.32 -6.79 -13.62
C ALA A 276 -16.43 -7.90 -14.18
N ASP A 277 -15.51 -8.45 -13.37
CA ASP A 277 -14.53 -9.45 -13.82
C ASP A 277 -14.23 -10.54 -12.80
N HIS A 278 -14.78 -10.43 -11.58
CA HIS A 278 -14.59 -11.36 -10.48
C HIS A 278 -13.12 -11.60 -10.11
N PHE A 279 -12.26 -10.64 -10.44
CA PHE A 279 -10.83 -10.81 -10.42
C PHE A 279 -10.11 -9.61 -9.78
N HIS A 280 -10.39 -8.41 -10.27
CA HIS A 280 -9.72 -7.20 -9.82
C HIS A 280 -10.43 -6.59 -8.59
N PRO A 281 -9.71 -5.82 -7.74
CA PRO A 281 -10.32 -5.21 -6.59
C PRO A 281 -11.39 -4.19 -7.00
N ASN A 282 -12.51 -4.18 -6.28
CA ASN A 282 -13.48 -3.09 -6.34
C ASN A 282 -13.01 -1.89 -5.48
N ALA A 283 -13.85 -0.87 -5.33
CA ALA A 283 -13.53 0.29 -4.50
C ALA A 283 -13.23 -0.06 -3.03
N LYS A 284 -13.88 -1.09 -2.45
CA LYS A 284 -13.61 -1.58 -1.09
C LYS A 284 -12.25 -2.29 -1.04
N GLY A 285 -11.93 -3.10 -2.05
CA GLY A 285 -10.62 -3.74 -2.20
C GLY A 285 -9.49 -2.74 -2.32
N TYR A 286 -9.63 -1.71 -3.17
CA TYR A 286 -8.64 -0.65 -3.28
C TYR A 286 -8.50 0.18 -2.00
N ARG A 287 -9.58 0.44 -1.25
CA ARG A 287 -9.47 1.06 0.08
C ARG A 287 -8.67 0.20 1.07
N LEU A 288 -8.85 -1.11 1.04
CA LEU A 288 -8.06 -2.05 1.84
C LEU A 288 -6.58 -1.99 1.46
N MET A 289 -6.25 -2.03 0.17
CA MET A 289 -4.88 -1.90 -0.34
C MET A 289 -4.26 -0.57 0.11
N THR A 290 -4.94 0.55 -0.12
CA THR A 290 -4.48 1.89 0.30
C THR A 290 -4.21 1.96 1.79
N ARG A 291 -5.07 1.38 2.64
CA ARG A 291 -4.88 1.38 4.09
C ARG A 291 -3.64 0.59 4.49
N LYS A 292 -3.44 -0.60 3.91
CA LYS A 292 -2.27 -1.46 4.19
C LYS A 292 -0.97 -0.81 3.72
N LEU A 293 -0.97 -0.21 2.53
CA LEU A 293 0.17 0.52 2.00
C LEU A 293 0.49 1.75 2.84
N PHE A 294 -0.49 2.58 3.15
CA PHE A 294 -0.28 3.78 3.96
C PHE A 294 0.25 3.44 5.36
N ALA A 295 -0.25 2.37 5.99
CA ALA A 295 0.30 1.88 7.26
C ALA A 295 1.76 1.44 7.13
N LYS A 296 2.13 0.79 6.02
CA LYS A 296 3.54 0.42 5.75
C LYS A 296 4.42 1.64 5.49
N MET A 297 3.90 2.65 4.79
CA MET A 297 4.57 3.93 4.56
C MET A 297 4.77 4.72 5.86
N GLN A 298 3.81 4.67 6.78
CA GLN A 298 3.94 5.29 8.11
C GLN A 298 5.02 4.60 8.97
N ALA A 299 5.10 3.27 8.90
CA ALA A 299 6.14 2.52 9.61
C ALA A 299 7.56 2.73 9.04
N HIS A 300 7.66 3.23 7.80
CA HIS A 300 8.92 3.49 7.11
C HIS A 300 8.84 4.87 6.43
N PRO A 301 9.00 5.97 7.17
CA PRO A 301 8.62 7.32 6.75
C PRO A 301 9.65 8.06 5.88
N GLN A 302 10.68 7.39 5.34
CA GLN A 302 11.76 8.06 4.59
C GLN A 302 11.27 8.87 3.38
N TRP A 303 10.08 8.54 2.86
CA TRP A 303 9.42 9.29 1.80
C TRP A 303 8.91 10.67 2.23
N LEU A 304 8.65 10.86 3.52
CA LEU A 304 8.12 12.08 4.12
C LEU A 304 9.21 12.92 4.79
N GLU A 305 10.26 12.31 5.34
CA GLU A 305 11.33 12.97 6.11
C GLU A 305 12.44 13.56 5.24
N LYS A 306 12.77 14.84 5.40
CA LYS A 306 13.69 15.63 4.55
C LYS A 306 15.03 14.96 4.28
#